data_AF-A0A3D0Y3A4-F1
#
_entry.id   AF-A0A3D0Y3A4-F1
#
_cell.length_a   1.000
_cell.length_b   1.000
_cell.length_c   1.000
_cell.angle_alpha   90.00
_cell.angle_beta   90.00
_cell.angle_gamma   90.00
#
_symmetry.space_group_name_H-M   'P 1'
#
loop_
_entity.id
_entity.type
_entity.pdbx_description
1 polymer ?
#
loop_
_entity_poly.entity_id
_entity_poly.type
_entity_poly.pdbx_seq_one_letter_code
_entity_poly.pdbx_strand_id
1 'polypeptide(L)'
;MATAITFPTVAIEISTDVRIHTVEAYEQVAEVEAPIELALGSMEDKVRAYFKDIPVMAEIARCESHFTHIDPITGKVNRGRVNREDVGVMQINEYYHSASAEKMGLDIFIFEDNMAYARHLYEQQGTSPWKASQSCWQGNNLLAIR
;
A
#
# COMPACT_ATOMS: atom_id res chain seq x y z
N MET A 1 1.15 73.55 26.27
CA MET A 1 -0.17 72.88 26.33
C MET A 1 -0.69 72.79 24.90
N ALA A 2 -0.96 71.59 24.41
CA ALA A 2 -1.17 71.30 22.99
C ALA A 2 -2.60 71.66 22.53
N THR A 3 -2.70 72.31 21.38
CA THR A 3 -3.95 72.72 20.73
C THR A 3 -4.62 71.54 20.02
N ALA A 4 -5.91 71.31 20.31
CA ALA A 4 -6.72 70.25 19.71
C ALA A 4 -7.17 70.63 18.29
N ILE A 5 -7.11 69.66 17.37
CA ILE A 5 -7.68 69.75 16.03
C ILE A 5 -8.75 68.66 15.93
N THR A 6 -10.02 69.06 15.83
CA THR A 6 -11.17 68.20 15.61
C THR A 6 -11.35 67.96 14.10
N PHE A 7 -11.40 66.70 13.69
CA PHE A 7 -11.62 66.32 12.29
C PHE A 7 -13.11 66.02 12.06
N PRO A 8 -13.71 66.47 10.93
CA PRO A 8 -15.09 66.15 10.60
C PRO A 8 -15.21 64.70 10.13
N THR A 9 -16.20 63.97 10.64
CA THR A 9 -16.59 62.65 10.15
C THR A 9 -17.31 62.80 8.82
N VAL A 10 -16.68 62.32 7.74
CA VAL A 10 -17.30 62.20 6.41
C VAL A 10 -17.85 60.79 6.27
N ALA A 11 -19.16 60.67 6.04
CA ALA A 11 -19.79 59.43 5.61
C ALA A 11 -19.50 59.23 4.12
N ILE A 12 -18.76 58.16 3.79
CA ILE A 12 -18.50 57.74 2.40
C ILE A 12 -19.53 56.65 2.08
N GLU A 13 -20.44 56.94 1.15
CA GLU A 13 -21.33 55.92 0.60
C GLU A 13 -20.56 55.03 -0.37
N ILE A 14 -20.59 53.72 -0.10
CA ILE A 14 -19.81 52.73 -0.83
C ILE A 14 -20.66 52.26 -2.02
N SER A 15 -20.34 52.79 -3.21
CA SER A 15 -20.89 52.33 -4.48
C SER A 15 -20.35 50.93 -4.79
N THR A 16 -21.23 49.93 -4.74
CA THR A 16 -20.93 48.55 -5.14
C THR A 16 -20.90 48.41 -6.66
N ASP A 17 -19.72 48.42 -7.26
CA ASP A 17 -19.52 47.82 -8.59
C ASP A 17 -18.18 47.06 -8.59
N VAL A 18 -18.20 45.91 -7.93
CA VAL A 18 -17.10 44.95 -7.94
C VAL A 18 -17.26 44.08 -9.18
N ARG A 19 -16.61 44.46 -10.28
CA ARG A 19 -16.42 43.58 -11.43
C ARG A 19 -15.24 42.65 -11.18
N ILE A 20 -15.53 41.50 -10.57
CA ILE A 20 -14.59 40.37 -10.51
C ILE A 20 -14.35 39.91 -11.94
N HIS A 21 -13.17 40.19 -12.49
CA HIS A 21 -12.67 39.50 -13.67
C HIS A 21 -12.17 38.14 -13.20
N THR A 22 -12.94 37.09 -13.47
CA THR A 22 -12.57 35.71 -13.21
C THR A 22 -11.43 35.32 -14.16
N VAL A 23 -10.26 35.02 -13.58
CA VAL A 23 -9.15 34.37 -14.28
C VAL A 23 -9.48 32.89 -14.44
N GLU A 24 -9.97 32.50 -15.61
CA GLU A 24 -10.04 31.09 -15.99
C GLU A 24 -8.71 30.67 -16.63
N ALA A 25 -7.82 30.16 -15.80
CA ALA A 25 -6.72 29.31 -16.23
C ALA A 25 -6.88 28.00 -15.46
N TYR A 26 -7.74 27.11 -15.95
CA TYR A 26 -7.78 25.73 -15.49
C TYR A 26 -6.56 25.03 -16.08
N GLU A 27 -5.69 24.55 -15.21
CA GLU A 27 -4.55 23.73 -15.58
C GLU A 27 -5.07 22.38 -16.07
N GLN A 28 -4.73 21.99 -17.30
CA GLN A 28 -4.99 20.66 -17.83
C GLN A 28 -4.14 19.64 -17.07
N VAL A 29 -4.68 19.11 -15.97
CA VAL A 29 -4.25 17.80 -15.46
C VAL A 29 -4.78 16.75 -16.41
N ALA A 30 -3.89 16.24 -17.27
CA ALA A 30 -4.18 15.09 -18.11
C ALA A 30 -4.55 13.92 -17.19
N GLU A 31 -5.82 13.52 -17.27
CA GLU A 31 -6.31 12.29 -16.67
C GLU A 31 -5.63 11.13 -17.40
N VAL A 32 -4.58 10.59 -16.78
CA VAL A 32 -3.95 9.37 -17.25
C VAL A 32 -4.91 8.25 -16.88
N GLU A 33 -5.86 7.97 -17.76
CA GLU A 33 -6.69 6.77 -17.69
C GLU A 33 -5.81 5.55 -17.94
N ALA A 34 -5.05 5.15 -16.92
CA ALA A 34 -4.53 3.79 -16.86
C ALA A 34 -5.73 2.84 -16.82
N PRO A 35 -5.75 1.77 -17.63
CA PRO A 35 -6.91 0.89 -17.71
C PRO A 35 -7.17 0.28 -16.33
N ILE A 36 -8.37 0.54 -15.82
CA ILE A 36 -8.94 0.09 -14.54
C ILE A 36 -8.88 -1.45 -14.38
N GLU A 37 -8.62 -2.18 -15.45
CA GLU A 37 -8.50 -3.63 -15.49
C GLU A 37 -7.40 -4.19 -14.55
N LEU A 38 -6.35 -3.42 -14.24
CA LEU A 38 -5.32 -3.83 -13.26
C LEU A 38 -5.77 -3.66 -11.79
N ALA A 39 -6.80 -2.85 -11.52
CA ALA A 39 -7.18 -2.46 -10.16
C ALA A 39 -8.18 -3.41 -9.48
N LEU A 40 -8.83 -4.31 -10.23
CA LEU A 40 -9.92 -5.17 -9.75
C LEU A 40 -9.60 -6.67 -9.71
N GLY A 41 -8.33 -7.04 -9.84
CA GLY A 41 -7.88 -8.40 -9.54
C GLY A 41 -8.09 -8.74 -8.06
N SER A 42 -8.46 -9.99 -7.78
CA SER A 42 -8.47 -10.52 -6.41
C SER A 42 -7.07 -10.43 -5.79
N MET A 43 -6.96 -10.58 -4.47
CA MET A 43 -5.64 -10.59 -3.82
C MET A 43 -4.76 -11.75 -4.35
N GLU A 44 -5.38 -12.88 -4.68
CA GLU A 44 -4.73 -14.00 -5.36
C GLU A 44 -4.15 -13.58 -6.71
N ASP A 45 -4.93 -12.89 -7.55
CA ASP A 45 -4.47 -12.43 -8.87
C ASP A 45 -3.26 -11.51 -8.75
N LYS A 46 -3.28 -10.59 -7.78
CA LYS A 46 -2.16 -9.67 -7.53
C LYS A 46 -0.88 -10.43 -7.12
N VAL A 47 -1.01 -11.39 -6.20
CA VAL A 47 0.12 -12.22 -5.74
C VAL A 47 0.66 -13.07 -6.90
N ARG A 48 -0.21 -13.73 -7.67
CA ARG A 48 0.19 -14.57 -8.81
C ARG A 48 0.84 -13.73 -9.92
N ALA A 49 0.32 -12.54 -10.19
CA ALA A 49 0.93 -11.61 -11.15
C ALA A 49 2.31 -11.14 -10.71
N TYR A 50 2.48 -10.80 -9.42
CA TYR A 50 3.74 -10.35 -8.84
C TYR A 50 4.83 -11.44 -8.84
N PHE A 51 4.44 -12.69 -8.59
CA PHE A 51 5.34 -13.85 -8.55
C PHE A 51 5.24 -14.75 -9.80
N LYS A 52 4.84 -14.20 -10.95
CA LYS A 52 4.68 -14.99 -12.19
C LYS A 52 5.95 -15.74 -12.62
N ASP A 53 7.11 -15.18 -12.30
CA ASP A 53 8.44 -15.73 -12.56
C ASP A 53 8.92 -16.71 -11.47
N ILE A 54 8.28 -16.72 -10.30
CA ILE A 54 8.59 -17.59 -9.16
C ILE A 54 7.28 -18.22 -8.63
N PRO A 55 6.61 -19.12 -9.37
CA PRO A 55 5.26 -19.55 -9.04
C PRO A 55 5.12 -20.21 -7.66
N VAL A 56 6.20 -20.82 -7.15
CA VAL A 56 6.23 -21.39 -5.80
C VAL A 56 5.95 -20.35 -4.71
N MET A 57 6.29 -19.07 -4.92
CA MET A 57 6.00 -18.00 -3.96
C MET A 57 4.51 -17.68 -3.85
N ALA A 58 3.76 -17.80 -4.95
CA ALA A 58 2.30 -17.68 -4.90
C ALA A 58 1.67 -18.86 -4.15
N GLU A 59 2.21 -20.07 -4.32
CA GLU A 59 1.75 -21.24 -3.54
C GLU A 59 2.10 -21.14 -2.05
N ILE A 60 3.25 -20.56 -1.72
CA ILE A 60 3.60 -20.22 -0.34
C ILE A 60 2.56 -19.24 0.23
N ALA A 61 2.26 -18.13 -0.46
CA ALA A 61 1.26 -17.17 -0.01
C ALA A 61 -0.13 -17.80 0.22
N ARG A 62 -0.53 -18.75 -0.64
CA ARG A 62 -1.77 -19.53 -0.47
C ARG A 62 -1.75 -20.31 0.84
N CYS A 63 -0.66 -20.99 1.13
CA CYS A 63 -0.51 -21.80 2.33
C CYS A 63 -0.37 -20.98 3.61
N GLU A 64 0.33 -19.85 3.54
CA GLU A 64 0.60 -18.98 4.68
C GLU A 64 -0.63 -18.18 5.11
N SER A 65 -1.37 -17.61 4.15
CA SER A 65 -2.43 -16.65 4.47
C SER A 65 -3.72 -16.85 3.68
N HIS A 66 -3.79 -17.82 2.77
CA HIS A 66 -4.88 -17.93 1.80
C HIS A 66 -5.09 -16.61 1.04
N PHE A 67 -3.98 -15.97 0.64
CA PHE A 67 -3.96 -14.67 -0.02
C PHE A 67 -4.61 -13.53 0.80
N THR A 68 -4.62 -13.63 2.14
CA THR A 68 -5.20 -12.61 3.01
C THR A 68 -4.12 -11.71 3.59
N HIS A 69 -4.07 -10.46 3.13
CA HIS A 69 -3.18 -9.44 3.71
C HIS A 69 -3.86 -8.66 4.85
N ILE A 70 -5.15 -8.32 4.69
CA ILE A 70 -5.96 -7.65 5.71
C ILE A 70 -6.99 -8.65 6.23
N ASP A 71 -7.06 -8.81 7.53
CA ASP A 71 -8.07 -9.62 8.19
C ASP A 71 -9.46 -9.02 7.92
N PRO A 72 -10.39 -9.76 7.29
CA PRO A 72 -11.69 -9.23 6.88
C PRO A 72 -12.63 -8.94 8.05
N ILE A 73 -12.37 -9.50 9.24
CA ILE A 73 -13.17 -9.28 10.45
C ILE A 73 -12.69 -8.02 11.17
N THR A 74 -11.38 -7.84 11.27
CA THR A 74 -10.81 -6.74 12.09
C THR A 74 -10.40 -5.51 11.28
N GLY A 75 -10.23 -5.64 9.96
CA GLY A 75 -9.71 -4.59 9.09
C GLY A 75 -8.24 -4.25 9.32
N LYS A 76 -7.50 -5.06 10.10
CA LYS A 76 -6.07 -4.90 10.37
C LYS A 76 -5.24 -5.85 9.53
N VAL A 77 -3.94 -5.60 9.43
CA VAL A 77 -2.99 -6.55 8.81
C VAL A 77 -3.17 -7.93 9.45
N ASN A 78 -3.31 -8.93 8.58
CA ASN A 78 -3.46 -10.33 8.96
C ASN A 78 -2.24 -10.78 9.77
N ARG A 79 -2.51 -11.47 10.88
CA ARG A 79 -1.48 -11.94 11.81
C ARG A 79 -1.62 -13.44 12.01
N GLY A 80 -0.48 -14.11 12.11
CA GLY A 80 -0.42 -15.55 12.29
C GLY A 80 -1.17 -16.01 13.53
N ARG A 81 -1.80 -17.20 13.40
CA ARG A 81 -2.55 -17.82 14.51
C ARG A 81 -1.64 -18.39 15.58
N VAL A 82 -0.50 -18.95 15.18
CA VAL A 82 0.49 -19.58 16.08
C VAL A 82 1.47 -18.53 16.59
N ASN A 83 2.10 -17.79 15.69
CA ASN A 83 2.90 -16.63 16.05
C ASN A 83 2.22 -15.35 15.52
N ARG A 84 1.89 -14.44 16.44
CA ARG A 84 1.23 -13.18 16.10
C ARG A 84 2.16 -12.19 15.40
N GLU A 85 3.46 -12.44 15.45
CA GLU A 85 4.50 -11.63 14.80
C GLU A 85 4.59 -11.90 13.30
N ASP A 86 3.99 -12.99 12.80
CA ASP A 86 3.95 -13.29 11.37
C ASP A 86 2.86 -12.44 10.71
N VAL A 87 3.23 -11.55 9.78
CA VAL A 87 2.33 -10.51 9.25
C VAL A 87 2.14 -10.55 7.75
N GLY A 88 0.93 -10.16 7.33
CA GLY A 88 0.57 -9.93 5.94
C GLY A 88 0.40 -11.22 5.13
N VAL A 89 0.46 -11.07 3.82
CA VAL A 89 0.11 -12.15 2.86
C VAL A 89 1.20 -13.23 2.81
N MET A 90 2.44 -12.85 3.07
CA MET A 90 3.59 -13.74 3.09
C MET A 90 3.97 -14.23 4.49
N GLN A 91 3.19 -13.85 5.53
CA GLN A 91 3.42 -14.20 6.93
C GLN A 91 4.89 -13.98 7.37
N ILE A 92 5.43 -12.80 7.06
CA ILE A 92 6.81 -12.44 7.42
C ILE A 92 6.86 -12.14 8.91
N ASN A 93 7.80 -12.75 9.63
CA ASN A 93 7.95 -12.51 11.06
C ASN A 93 8.55 -11.13 11.35
N GLU A 94 7.78 -10.23 11.97
CA GLU A 94 8.15 -8.83 12.21
C GLU A 94 9.37 -8.69 13.14
N TYR A 95 9.53 -9.58 14.12
CA TYR A 95 10.65 -9.54 15.06
C TYR A 95 12.01 -9.72 14.37
N TYR A 96 12.10 -10.65 13.41
CA TYR A 96 13.36 -10.92 12.70
C TYR A 96 13.61 -10.00 11.51
N HIS A 97 12.55 -9.48 10.90
CA HIS A 97 12.63 -8.94 9.55
C HIS A 97 12.32 -7.44 9.42
N SER A 98 11.54 -6.83 10.32
CA SER A 98 11.15 -5.43 10.17
C SER A 98 12.34 -4.49 10.07
N ALA A 99 13.32 -4.61 10.96
CA ALA A 99 14.51 -3.74 10.94
C ALA A 99 15.37 -3.91 9.66
N SER A 100 15.31 -5.07 9.01
CA SER A 100 16.01 -5.30 7.74
C SER A 100 15.22 -4.73 6.56
N ALA A 101 13.89 -4.89 6.57
CA ALA A 101 13.00 -4.30 5.57
C ALA A 101 13.06 -2.77 5.61
N GLU A 102 13.04 -2.16 6.79
CA GLU A 102 13.12 -0.70 6.96
C GLU A 102 14.41 -0.11 6.38
N LYS A 103 15.55 -0.81 6.52
CA LYS A 103 16.83 -0.40 5.92
C LYS A 103 16.80 -0.42 4.39
N MET A 104 15.89 -1.19 3.80
CA MET A 104 15.63 -1.22 2.36
C MET A 104 14.54 -0.21 1.93
N GLY A 105 13.97 0.54 2.89
CA GLY A 105 12.86 1.45 2.65
C GLY A 105 11.51 0.76 2.48
N LEU A 106 11.36 -0.46 3.00
CA LEU A 106 10.15 -1.28 2.89
C LEU A 106 9.42 -1.34 4.24
N ASP A 107 8.10 -1.28 4.21
CA ASP A 107 7.21 -1.55 5.34
C ASP A 107 6.46 -2.88 5.14
N ILE A 108 6.82 -3.93 5.89
CA ILE A 108 6.21 -5.27 5.74
C ILE A 108 4.71 -5.33 6.10
N PHE A 109 4.14 -4.27 6.68
CA PHE A 109 2.70 -4.13 6.93
C PHE A 109 1.93 -3.61 5.71
N ILE A 110 2.63 -3.14 4.66
CA ILE A 110 2.07 -2.75 3.37
C ILE A 110 2.13 -3.96 2.43
N PHE A 111 1.07 -4.19 1.66
CA PHE A 111 0.93 -5.39 0.83
C PHE A 111 2.06 -5.55 -0.20
N GLU A 112 2.37 -4.49 -0.93
CA GLU A 112 3.40 -4.46 -1.97
C GLU A 112 4.79 -4.73 -1.37
N ASP A 113 5.10 -4.08 -0.26
CA ASP A 113 6.38 -4.19 0.44
C ASP A 113 6.55 -5.55 1.14
N ASN A 114 5.45 -6.14 1.63
CA ASN A 114 5.43 -7.51 2.14
C ASN A 114 5.84 -8.50 1.05
N MET A 115 5.33 -8.35 -0.17
CA MET A 115 5.73 -9.19 -1.31
C MET A 115 7.15 -8.89 -1.78
N ALA A 116 7.57 -7.62 -1.79
CA ALA A 116 8.93 -7.21 -2.13
C ALA A 116 9.97 -7.79 -1.17
N TYR A 117 9.71 -7.72 0.13
CA TYR A 117 10.60 -8.29 1.13
C TYR A 117 10.60 -9.83 1.09
N ALA A 118 9.45 -10.46 0.84
CA ALA A 118 9.41 -11.92 0.65
C ALA A 118 10.22 -12.37 -0.57
N ARG A 119 10.16 -11.63 -1.69
CA ARG A 119 11.03 -11.87 -2.85
C ARG A 119 12.50 -11.77 -2.46
N HIS A 120 12.89 -10.72 -1.73
CA HIS A 120 14.25 -10.57 -1.24
C HIS A 120 14.70 -11.78 -0.40
N LEU A 121 13.87 -12.24 0.54
CA LEU A 121 14.16 -13.44 1.33
C LEU A 121 14.34 -14.68 0.45
N TYR A 122 13.48 -14.86 -0.56
CA TYR A 122 13.58 -15.98 -1.50
C TYR A 122 14.88 -15.94 -2.30
N GLU A 123 15.27 -14.78 -2.81
CA GLU A 123 16.52 -14.62 -3.57
C GLU A 123 17.76 -14.96 -2.73
N GLN A 124 17.71 -14.71 -1.42
CA GLN A 124 18.82 -15.01 -0.51
C GLN A 124 18.80 -16.47 0.02
N GLN A 125 17.62 -17.04 0.25
CA GLN A 125 17.47 -18.27 1.07
C GLN A 125 16.58 -19.35 0.43
N GLY A 126 16.06 -19.09 -0.77
CA GLY A 126 15.03 -19.91 -1.40
C GLY A 126 13.77 -19.99 -0.53
N THR A 127 13.16 -21.16 -0.45
CA THR A 127 11.93 -21.39 0.31
C THR A 127 12.14 -21.67 1.80
N SER A 128 13.39 -21.59 2.29
CA SER A 128 13.75 -21.96 3.67
C SER A 128 12.95 -21.21 4.75
N PRO A 129 12.65 -19.90 4.62
CA PRO A 129 11.85 -19.17 5.62
C PRO A 129 10.45 -19.74 5.84
N TRP A 130 9.85 -20.36 4.82
CA TRP A 130 8.49 -20.93 4.86
C TRP A 130 8.47 -22.45 5.01
N LYS A 131 9.53 -23.03 5.59
CA LYS A 131 9.64 -24.49 5.78
C LYS A 131 8.50 -25.06 6.64
N ALA A 132 7.95 -24.28 7.57
CA ALA A 132 6.86 -24.71 8.45
C ALA A 132 5.59 -25.10 7.66
N SER A 133 5.34 -24.45 6.52
CA SER A 133 4.20 -24.72 5.64
C SER A 133 4.54 -25.62 4.44
N GLN A 134 5.75 -26.20 4.41
CA GLN A 134 6.26 -26.95 3.26
C GLN A 134 5.34 -28.05 2.74
N SER A 135 4.71 -28.79 3.65
CA SER A 135 3.77 -29.87 3.30
C SER A 135 2.57 -29.38 2.48
N CYS A 136 2.22 -28.09 2.57
CA CYS A 136 1.09 -27.50 1.85
C CYS A 136 1.46 -27.08 0.41
N TRP A 137 2.66 -26.53 0.17
CA TRP A 137 3.02 -25.97 -1.15
C TRP A 137 3.93 -26.87 -2.00
N GLN A 138 4.72 -27.77 -1.40
CA GLN A 138 5.74 -28.55 -2.13
C GLN A 138 5.16 -29.42 -3.27
N GLY A 139 3.94 -29.91 -3.14
CA GLY A 139 3.27 -30.74 -4.16
C GLY A 139 2.56 -29.95 -5.27
N ASN A 140 2.34 -28.65 -5.09
CA ASN A 140 1.53 -27.83 -6.01
C ASN A 140 2.34 -27.16 -7.13
N ASN A 141 3.67 -27.31 -7.10
CA ASN A 141 4.58 -26.68 -8.07
C ASN A 141 4.42 -27.23 -9.51
N LEU A 142 3.70 -28.34 -9.71
CA LEU A 142 3.41 -28.93 -11.02
C LEU A 142 2.20 -28.30 -11.73
N LEU A 143 1.37 -27.50 -11.04
CA LEU A 143 0.13 -26.95 -11.59
C LEU A 143 0.22 -25.48 -12.02
N ALA A 144 1.28 -24.76 -11.64
CA ALA A 144 1.43 -23.33 -11.93
C ALA A 144 1.98 -23.01 -13.35
N ILE A 145 2.06 -24.01 -14.24
CA ILE A 145 2.51 -23.90 -15.64
C ILE A 145 1.33 -24.15 -16.62
N ARG A 146 0.07 -24.12 -16.17
CA ARG A 146 -1.10 -24.30 -17.05
C ARG A 146 -1.87 -23.00 -17.27
#